data_AF-A0A0M0WWX6-F1
#
_entry.id   AF-A0A0M0WWX6-F1
#
_cell.length_a   1.000
_cell.length_b   1.000
_cell.length_c   1.000
_cell.angle_alpha   90.00
_cell.angle_beta   90.00
_cell.angle_gamma   90.00
#
_symmetry.space_group_name_H-M   'P 1'
#
loop_
_entity.id
_entity.type
_entity.pdbx_description
1 polymer ?
#
loop_
_entity_poly.entity_id
_entity_poly.type
_entity_poly.pdbx_seq_one_letter_code
_entity_poly.pdbx_strand_id
1 'polypeptide(L)'
;MNILLSVLIAIVYVRFMYFIFGLLMNFMKRKSSEFIVQVLPGWILIMVSSSGVLLLTPDYLTYQKNFKLIMFTSIGVCIISLFLLIVVKKISLNKYNYFEIESK
;
A
#
# COMPACT_ATOMS: atom_id res chain seq x y z
N MET A 1 -23.38 -17.76 -10.03
CA MET A 1 -21.99 -17.57 -9.57
C MET A 1 -21.94 -17.88 -8.08
N ASN A 2 -21.21 -18.93 -7.67
CA ASN A 2 -21.28 -19.44 -6.28
C ASN A 2 -20.75 -18.41 -5.28
N ILE A 3 -21.64 -17.90 -4.43
CA ILE A 3 -21.34 -16.92 -3.36
C ILE A 3 -20.18 -17.41 -2.47
N LEU A 4 -20.13 -18.72 -2.22
CA LEU A 4 -19.10 -19.37 -1.42
C LEU A 4 -17.69 -19.24 -2.04
N LEU A 5 -17.59 -19.34 -3.37
CA LEU A 5 -16.35 -19.13 -4.11
C LEU A 5 -15.91 -17.66 -4.07
N SER A 6 -16.86 -16.73 -4.20
CA SER A 6 -16.58 -15.30 -4.11
C SER A 6 -16.06 -14.89 -2.73
N VAL A 7 -16.66 -15.41 -1.66
CA VAL A 7 -16.21 -15.18 -0.28
C VAL A 7 -14.82 -15.76 -0.06
N LEU A 8 -14.54 -16.98 -0.56
CA LEU A 8 -13.22 -17.60 -0.46
C LEU A 8 -12.14 -16.74 -1.12
N ILE A 9 -12.40 -16.23 -2.34
CA ILE A 9 -11.48 -15.36 -3.08
C ILE A 9 -11.20 -14.08 -2.31
N ALA A 10 -12.23 -13.45 -1.73
CA ALA A 10 -12.06 -12.24 -0.92
C ALA A 10 -11.19 -12.50 0.32
N ILE A 11 -11.39 -13.62 1.01
CA ILE A 11 -10.58 -14.00 2.19
C ILE A 11 -9.12 -14.21 1.79
N VAL A 12 -8.87 -14.94 0.70
CA VAL A 12 -7.51 -15.18 0.19
C VAL A 12 -6.83 -13.86 -0.16
N TYR A 13 -7.54 -12.96 -0.85
CA TYR A 13 -7.03 -11.63 -1.21
C TYR A 13 -6.63 -10.81 0.02
N VAL A 14 -7.49 -10.74 1.03
CA VAL A 14 -7.21 -9.97 2.26
C VAL A 14 -6.01 -10.55 3.00
N ARG A 15 -5.93 -11.89 3.12
CA ARG A 15 -4.76 -12.56 3.73
C ARG A 15 -3.47 -12.29 2.95
N PHE A 16 -3.54 -12.34 1.63
CA PHE A 16 -2.39 -12.06 0.78
C PHE A 16 -1.91 -10.61 0.95
N MET A 17 -2.82 -9.65 0.93
CA MET A 17 -2.49 -8.24 1.15
C MET A 17 -1.88 -7.99 2.54
N TYR A 18 -2.42 -8.62 3.58
CA TYR A 18 -1.85 -8.55 4.93
C TYR A 18 -0.43 -9.12 4.98
N PHE A 19 -0.19 -10.25 4.31
CA PHE A 19 1.12 -10.87 4.22
C PHE A 19 2.15 -9.96 3.52
N ILE A 20 1.80 -9.41 2.36
CA ILE A 20 2.68 -8.48 1.62
C ILE A 20 2.94 -7.21 2.43
N PHE A 21 1.92 -6.66 3.09
CA PHE A 21 2.08 -5.50 3.97
C PHE A 21 3.09 -5.77 5.09
N GLY A 22 2.96 -6.92 5.78
CA GLY A 22 3.89 -7.30 6.84
C GLY A 22 5.33 -7.48 6.34
N LEU A 23 5.48 -8.07 5.15
CA LEU A 23 6.78 -8.28 4.52
C LEU A 23 7.45 -6.93 4.17
N LEU A 24 6.70 -6.02 3.54
CA LEU A 24 7.17 -4.66 3.21
C LEU A 24 7.55 -3.88 4.47
N MET A 25 6.71 -3.91 5.51
CA MET A 25 6.99 -3.20 6.75
C MET A 25 8.26 -3.73 7.43
N ASN A 26 8.46 -5.05 7.46
CA ASN A 26 9.66 -5.66 8.03
C ASN A 26 10.91 -5.34 7.20
N PHE A 27 10.80 -5.33 5.88
CA PHE A 27 11.90 -4.92 4.99
C PHE A 27 12.32 -3.47 5.24
N MET A 28 11.34 -2.56 5.34
CA MET A 28 11.63 -1.15 5.62
C MET A 28 12.13 -0.92 7.04
N LYS A 29 11.65 -1.68 8.03
CA LYS A 29 12.19 -1.65 9.41
C LYS A 29 13.67 -1.98 9.47
N ARG A 30 14.14 -2.91 8.64
CA ARG A 30 15.57 -3.24 8.53
C ARG A 30 16.38 -2.09 7.89
N LYS A 31 15.79 -1.41 6.90
CA LYS A 31 16.45 -0.29 6.19
C LYS A 31 16.38 1.05 6.90
N SER A 32 15.40 1.28 7.77
CA SER A 32 15.18 2.57 8.41
C SER A 32 14.43 2.47 9.73
N SER A 33 14.89 3.20 10.73
CA SER A 33 14.17 3.41 11.99
C SER A 33 13.00 4.40 11.87
N GLU A 34 12.85 5.04 10.70
CA GLU A 34 11.85 6.08 10.52
C GLU A 34 10.45 5.51 10.29
N PHE A 35 9.53 5.84 11.19
CA PHE A 35 8.14 5.38 11.12
C PHE A 35 7.46 5.71 9.79
N ILE A 36 7.63 6.94 9.28
CA ILE A 36 7.01 7.37 8.02
C ILE A 36 7.48 6.50 6.86
N VAL A 37 8.78 6.20 6.79
CA VAL A 37 9.39 5.34 5.76
C VAL A 37 8.90 3.90 5.88
N GLN A 38 8.68 3.40 7.09
CA GLN A 38 8.20 2.04 7.32
C GLN A 38 6.75 1.83 6.90
N VAL A 39 5.91 2.85 7.07
CA VAL A 39 4.46 2.75 6.84
C VAL A 39 4.08 3.16 5.42
N LEU A 40 4.93 3.96 4.73
CA LEU A 40 4.69 4.43 3.36
C LEU A 40 4.37 3.31 2.34
N PRO A 41 5.11 2.18 2.26
CA PRO A 41 4.77 1.11 1.32
C PRO A 41 3.41 0.49 1.59
N GLY A 42 2.99 0.48 2.86
CA GLY A 42 1.69 0.00 3.26
C GLY A 42 0.54 0.83 2.69
N TRP A 43 0.67 2.16 2.74
CA TRP A 43 -0.30 3.06 2.12
C TRP A 43 -0.31 2.98 0.59
N ILE A 44 0.86 2.79 -0.02
CA ILE A 44 0.96 2.55 -1.48
C ILE A 44 0.22 1.26 -1.86
N LEU A 45 0.36 0.20 -1.05
CA LEU A 45 -0.34 -1.07 -1.29
C LEU A 45 -1.87 -0.92 -1.18
N ILE A 46 -2.36 -0.17 -0.19
CA ILE A 46 -3.78 0.16 -0.05
C ILE A 46 -4.28 0.98 -1.25
N MET A 47 -3.48 1.93 -1.73
CA MET A 47 -3.79 2.73 -2.91
C MET A 47 -3.92 1.85 -4.16
N VAL A 48 -2.94 0.98 -4.43
CA VAL A 48 -2.98 0.07 -5.60
C VAL A 48 -4.12 -0.94 -5.48
N SER A 49 -4.33 -1.49 -4.29
CA SER A 49 -5.43 -2.41 -3.97
C SER A 49 -6.79 -1.78 -4.29
N SER A 50 -7.07 -0.61 -3.72
CA SER A 50 -8.35 0.08 -3.89
C SER A 50 -8.58 0.52 -5.34
N SER A 51 -7.54 0.98 -6.05
CA SER A 51 -7.59 1.27 -7.48
C SER A 51 -7.89 0.04 -8.34
N GLY A 52 -7.28 -1.11 -8.02
CA GLY A 52 -7.55 -2.37 -8.72
C GLY A 52 -8.99 -2.84 -8.53
N VAL A 53 -9.52 -2.73 -7.31
CA VAL A 53 -10.93 -3.03 -7.03
C VAL A 53 -11.85 -2.08 -7.80
N LEU A 54 -11.52 -0.79 -7.87
CA LEU A 54 -12.29 0.20 -8.63
C LEU A 54 -12.37 -0.09 -10.12
N LEU A 55 -11.25 -0.49 -10.73
CA LEU A 55 -11.19 -0.84 -12.16
C LEU A 55 -12.01 -2.09 -12.51
N LEU A 56 -12.11 -3.03 -11.57
CA LEU A 56 -12.77 -4.32 -11.77
C LEU A 56 -14.25 -4.31 -11.33
N THR A 57 -14.70 -3.27 -10.63
CA THR A 57 -16.06 -3.19 -10.09
C THR A 57 -16.92 -2.28 -10.95
N PRO A 58 -18.07 -2.75 -11.47
CA PRO A 58 -18.96 -1.93 -12.29
C PRO A 58 -19.62 -0.79 -11.49
N ASP A 59 -19.87 0.33 -12.17
CA ASP A 59 -20.23 1.64 -11.59
C ASP A 59 -21.53 1.66 -10.75
N TYR A 60 -22.41 0.67 -10.92
CA TYR A 60 -23.70 0.60 -10.22
C TYR A 60 -23.61 0.07 -8.78
N LEU A 61 -22.44 -0.42 -8.33
CA LEU A 61 -22.27 -0.97 -6.99
C LEU A 61 -21.96 0.14 -5.96
N THR A 62 -22.78 0.21 -4.91
CA THR A 62 -22.69 1.22 -3.83
C THR A 62 -21.31 1.30 -3.16
N TYR A 63 -20.58 0.18 -3.13
CA TYR A 63 -19.24 0.09 -2.53
C TYR A 63 -18.17 0.88 -3.30
N GLN A 64 -18.42 1.28 -4.55
CA GLN A 64 -17.47 2.03 -5.37
C GLN A 64 -17.09 3.37 -4.72
N LYS A 65 -18.05 4.05 -4.06
CA LYS A 65 -17.79 5.30 -3.33
C LYS A 65 -16.80 5.10 -2.17
N ASN A 66 -16.93 3.99 -1.44
CA ASN A 66 -16.04 3.69 -0.32
C ASN A 66 -14.62 3.39 -0.81
N PHE A 67 -14.48 2.61 -1.89
CA PHE A 67 -13.16 2.36 -2.49
C PHE A 67 -12.52 3.62 -3.07
N LYS A 68 -13.30 4.53 -3.68
CA LYS A 68 -12.83 5.86 -4.12
C LYS A 68 -12.31 6.67 -2.93
N LEU A 69 -13.05 6.69 -1.83
CA LEU A 69 -12.62 7.41 -0.62
C LEU A 69 -11.32 6.82 -0.04
N ILE A 70 -11.21 5.50 0.05
CA ILE A 70 -9.98 4.82 0.50
C ILE A 70 -8.79 5.15 -0.42
N MET A 71 -9.01 5.15 -1.73
CA MET A 71 -8.01 5.52 -2.72
C MET A 71 -7.53 6.97 -2.53
N PHE A 72 -8.44 7.95 -2.46
CA PHE A 72 -8.04 9.35 -2.23
C PHE A 72 -7.37 9.57 -0.88
N THR A 73 -7.83 8.88 0.16
CA THR A 73 -7.24 8.98 1.50
C THR A 73 -5.81 8.44 1.49
N SER A 74 -5.59 7.28 0.88
CA SER A 74 -4.26 6.68 0.78
C SER A 74 -3.30 7.53 -0.08
N ILE A 75 -3.78 8.12 -1.19
CA ILE A 75 -3.02 9.10 -1.98
C ILE A 75 -2.61 10.29 -1.11
N GLY A 76 -3.56 10.88 -0.37
CA GLY A 76 -3.30 12.02 0.51
C GLY A 76 -2.24 11.71 1.57
N VAL A 77 -2.34 10.55 2.22
CA VAL A 77 -1.35 10.10 3.22
C VAL A 77 0.03 9.89 2.58
N CYS A 78 0.11 9.32 1.37
CA CYS A 78 1.37 9.15 0.66
C CYS A 78 2.01 10.50 0.32
N ILE A 79 1.23 11.47 -0.17
CA ILE A 79 1.72 12.81 -0.52
C ILE A 79 2.25 13.53 0.73
N ILE A 80 1.48 13.53 1.84
CA ILE A 80 1.89 14.16 3.09
C ILE A 80 3.16 13.49 3.64
N SER A 81 3.23 12.17 3.58
CA SER A 81 4.40 11.42 4.03
C SER A 81 5.63 11.76 3.20
N LEU A 82 5.52 11.81 1.86
CA LEU A 82 6.61 12.22 0.98
C LEU A 82 7.03 13.66 1.23
N PHE A 83 6.07 14.57 1.41
CA PHE A 83 6.33 15.96 1.75
C PHE A 83 7.13 16.08 3.06
N LEU A 84 6.72 15.37 4.11
CA LEU A 84 7.43 15.35 5.40
C LEU A 84 8.86 14.80 5.24
N LEU A 85 9.04 13.72 4.48
CA LEU A 85 10.36 13.13 4.24
C LEU A 85 11.30 14.09 3.49
N ILE A 86 10.79 14.76 2.47
CA ILE A 86 11.58 15.65 1.61
C ILE A 86 11.85 17.00 2.29
N VAL A 87 10.82 17.64 2.84
CA VAL A 87 10.90 19.03 3.33
C VAL A 87 11.40 19.11 4.76
N VAL A 88 10.84 18.29 5.66
CA VAL A 88 11.19 18.36 7.09
C VAL A 88 12.50 17.66 7.35
N LYS A 89 12.70 16.48 6.74
CA LYS A 89 13.87 15.65 7.03
C LYS A 89 15.01 15.71 6.01
N LYS A 90 14.82 16.37 4.86
CA LYS A 90 15.80 16.44 3.75
C LYS A 90 16.35 15.05 3.39
N ILE A 91 15.50 14.04 3.41
CA ILE A 91 15.91 12.70 2.99
C ILE A 91 16.17 12.73 1.48
N SER A 92 17.40 12.37 1.08
CA SER A 92 17.65 12.05 -0.32
C SER A 92 16.98 10.71 -0.62
N LEU A 93 15.99 10.72 -1.53
CA LEU A 93 15.33 9.51 -2.02
C LEU A 93 16.35 8.48 -2.55
N ASN A 94 17.53 8.95 -2.95
CA ASN A 94 18.64 8.14 -3.45
C ASN A 94 19.18 7.13 -2.41
N LYS A 95 19.12 7.44 -1.10
CA LYS A 95 19.58 6.52 -0.04
C LYS A 95 18.72 5.25 0.05
N TYR A 96 17.48 5.30 -0.43
CA TYR A 96 16.53 4.19 -0.39
C TYR A 96 16.45 3.43 -1.73
N ASN A 97 17.02 3.99 -2.79
CA ASN A 97 17.13 3.37 -4.12
C ASN A 97 18.25 2.32 -4.22
N TYR A 98 19.09 2.18 -3.19
CA TYR A 98 20.07 1.09 -3.13
C TYR A 98 19.32 -0.23 -2.89
N PHE A 99 19.00 -0.92 -3.99
CA PHE A 99 18.87 -2.37 -3.99
C PHE A 99 20.28 -2.91 -3.80
N GLU A 100 20.71 -3.01 -2.55
CA GLU A 100 21.84 -3.88 -2.20
C GLU A 100 21.36 -5.30 -2.52
N ILE A 101 21.64 -5.73 -3.74
CA ILE A 101 21.61 -7.14 -4.12
C ILE A 101 22.78 -7.72 -3.34
N GLU A 102 22.54 -8.14 -2.09
CA GLU A 102 23.43 -9.09 -1.42
C GLU A 102 23.38 -10.38 -2.23
N SER A 103 24.21 -10.46 -3.27
CA SER A 103 24.61 -11.73 -3.86
C SER A 103 25.50 -12.43 -2.83
N LYS A 104 24.93 -13.38 -2.11
CA LYS A 104 25.71 -14.49 -1.54
C LYS A 104 25.79 -15.61 -2.56
#